data_AF-A0A9E2U6I7-F1
#
_entry.id   AF-A0A9E2U6I7-F1
#
_cell.length_a   1.000
_cell.length_b   1.000
_cell.length_c   1.000
_cell.angle_alpha   90.00
_cell.angle_beta   90.00
_cell.angle_gamma   90.00
#
_symmetry.space_group_name_H-M   'P 1'
#
loop_
_entity.id
_entity.type
_entity.pdbx_description
1 polymer ?
#
loop_
_entity_poly.entity_id
_entity_poly.type
_entity_poly.pdbx_seq_one_letter_code
_entity_poly.pdbx_strand_id
1 'polypeptide(L)'
;MLTEPDGRVGTVCHYRASSEAAIREHAVRADIPLDDVVEVAELVVLRPDDLDDLTGRERQVLVLVAEGMRNRDIADKLVVSPRTVDHHVSAIMRKLRADSRGAAVAEARRRGLIAAR
;
A
#
# COMPACT_ATOMS: atom_id res chain seq x y z
N MET A 1 12.39 0.25 -2.55
CA MET A 1 13.18 1.32 -1.90
C MET A 1 14.54 1.25 -2.57
N LEU A 2 14.89 2.23 -3.40
CA LEU A 2 16.20 2.27 -4.04
C LEU A 2 17.20 2.63 -2.93
N THR A 3 17.96 1.65 -2.46
CA THR A 3 19.01 1.88 -1.47
C THR A 3 20.28 2.19 -2.25
N GLU A 4 20.69 3.46 -2.26
CA GLU A 4 21.98 3.85 -2.81
C GLU A 4 23.11 3.23 -1.94
N PRO A 5 24.28 2.89 -2.52
CA PRO A 5 25.38 2.23 -1.81
C PRO A 5 25.90 2.96 -0.57
N ASP A 6 25.64 4.27 -0.46
CA ASP A 6 26.06 5.14 0.64
C ASP A 6 25.02 5.28 1.76
N GLY A 7 23.86 4.62 1.64
CA GLY A 7 22.77 4.70 2.61
C GLY A 7 21.93 5.97 2.53
N ARG A 8 22.13 6.83 1.52
CA ARG A 8 21.23 7.96 1.25
C ARG A 8 19.98 7.51 0.50
N VAL A 9 18.89 8.23 0.72
CA VAL A 9 17.65 8.05 -0.04
C VAL A 9 17.60 9.13 -1.12
N GLY A 10 17.81 8.72 -2.37
CA GLY A 10 17.52 9.58 -3.52
C GLY A 10 16.01 9.80 -3.69
N THR A 11 15.62 10.91 -4.31
CA THR A 11 14.22 11.17 -4.69
C THR A 11 14.08 11.02 -6.19
N VAL A 12 13.01 10.33 -6.63
CA VAL A 12 12.64 10.26 -8.04
C VAL A 12 11.33 11.02 -8.24
N CYS A 13 11.35 12.00 -9.14
CA CYS A 13 10.17 12.77 -9.51
C CYS A 13 9.80 12.45 -10.96
N HIS A 14 8.54 12.07 -11.19
CA HIS A 14 8.04 11.80 -12.55
C HIS A 14 7.38 13.05 -13.13
N TYR A 15 7.87 13.51 -14.27
CA TYR A 15 7.35 14.67 -14.96
C TYR A 15 6.78 14.29 -16.33
N ARG A 16 5.67 14.93 -16.70
CA ARG A 16 5.27 15.03 -18.10
C ARG A 16 5.80 16.35 -18.64
N ALA A 17 6.65 16.30 -19.65
CA ALA A 17 7.26 17.48 -20.26
C ALA A 17 7.34 17.33 -21.78
N SER A 18 7.45 18.45 -22.49
CA SER A 18 7.64 18.47 -23.94
C SER A 18 9.07 18.17 -24.37
N SER A 19 10.04 18.23 -23.45
CA SER A 19 11.45 17.92 -23.68
C SER A 19 12.21 17.74 -22.35
N GLU A 20 13.40 17.16 -22.40
CA GLU A 20 14.31 17.08 -21.25
C GLU A 20 14.73 18.47 -20.74
N ALA A 21 14.95 19.43 -21.64
CA ALA A 21 15.33 20.79 -21.26
C ALA A 21 14.27 21.48 -20.39
N ALA A 22 12.98 21.22 -20.67
CA ALA A 22 11.89 21.72 -19.84
C ALA A 22 11.88 21.12 -18.41
N ILE A 23 12.34 19.88 -18.25
CA ILE A 23 12.51 19.25 -16.94
C ILE A 23 13.68 19.90 -16.19
N ARG A 24 14.82 20.13 -16.85
CA ARG A 24 15.98 20.79 -16.25
C ARG A 24 15.67 22.22 -15.81
N GLU A 25 14.96 22.99 -16.65
CA GLU A 25 14.51 24.35 -16.29
C GLU A 25 13.57 24.32 -15.09
N HIS A 26 12.62 23.38 -15.06
CA HIS A 26 11.73 23.20 -13.92
C HIS A 26 12.51 22.91 -12.63
N ALA A 27 13.48 22.01 -12.67
CA ALA A 27 14.31 21.65 -11.53
C ALA A 27 15.07 22.86 -10.98
N VAL A 28 15.69 23.67 -11.84
CA VAL A 28 16.36 24.91 -11.43
C VAL A 28 15.37 25.88 -10.77
N ARG A 29 14.21 26.11 -11.40
CA ARG A 29 13.20 27.03 -10.88
C ARG A 29 12.62 26.59 -9.53
N ALA A 30 12.55 25.28 -9.31
CA ALA A 30 12.00 24.68 -8.09
C ALA A 30 13.07 24.39 -7.02
N ASP A 31 14.35 24.72 -7.28
CA ASP A 31 15.49 24.39 -6.42
C ASP A 31 15.57 22.88 -6.09
N ILE A 32 15.30 22.04 -7.09
CA ILE A 32 15.34 20.59 -6.98
C ILE A 32 16.69 20.10 -7.54
N PRO A 33 17.53 19.40 -6.76
CA PRO A 33 18.74 18.78 -7.27
C PRO A 33 18.37 17.69 -8.30
N LEU A 34 19.00 17.74 -9.47
CA LEU A 34 18.73 16.84 -10.60
C LEU A 34 20.04 16.26 -11.13
N ASP A 35 20.31 15.01 -10.79
CA ASP A 35 21.52 14.30 -11.23
C ASP A 35 21.37 13.75 -12.65
N ASP A 36 20.19 13.21 -13.00
CA ASP A 36 19.94 12.59 -14.30
C ASP A 36 18.48 12.74 -14.76
N VAL A 37 18.25 12.60 -16.07
CA VAL A 37 16.91 12.56 -16.67
C VAL A 37 16.78 11.34 -17.58
N VAL A 38 15.84 10.46 -17.23
CA VAL A 38 15.58 9.23 -17.98
C VAL A 38 14.21 9.32 -18.62
N GLU A 39 14.12 9.06 -19.92
CA GLU A 39 12.84 8.94 -20.62
C GLU A 39 12.12 7.67 -20.18
N VAL A 40 10.89 7.83 -19.70
CA VAL A 40 10.04 6.72 -19.25
C VAL A 40 8.96 6.48 -20.29
N ALA A 41 9.09 5.38 -21.05
CA ALA A 41 8.12 5.02 -22.09
C ALA A 41 6.74 4.66 -21.50
N GLU A 42 6.71 4.04 -20.32
CA GLU A 42 5.48 3.69 -19.61
C GLU A 42 5.68 3.82 -18.10
N LEU A 43 4.76 4.51 -17.43
CA LEU A 43 4.77 4.66 -15.98
C LEU A 43 3.66 3.81 -15.36
N VAL A 44 4.04 2.76 -14.62
CA VAL A 44 3.13 2.00 -13.76
C VAL A 44 3.33 2.45 -12.32
N VAL A 45 2.36 3.20 -11.77
CA VAL A 45 2.34 3.53 -10.35
C VAL A 45 1.67 2.38 -9.60
N LEU A 46 2.48 1.55 -8.94
CA LEU A 46 1.97 0.52 -8.03
C LEU A 46 1.76 1.15 -6.66
N ARG A 47 0.53 1.32 -6.19
CA ARG A 47 0.32 1.51 -4.76
C ARG A 47 0.38 0.16 -4.06
N PRO A 48 0.93 0.09 -2.84
CA PRO A 48 0.93 -1.15 -2.05
C PRO A 48 -0.47 -1.75 -1.87
N ASP A 49 -1.51 -0.91 -1.85
CA ASP A 49 -2.93 -1.29 -1.76
C ASP A 49 -3.48 -1.84 -3.10
N ASP A 50 -2.81 -1.61 -4.24
CA ASP A 50 -3.24 -2.08 -5.56
C ASP A 50 -2.79 -3.52 -5.85
N LEU A 51 -1.84 -4.07 -5.06
CA LEU A 51 -1.32 -5.43 -5.26
C LEU A 51 -2.26 -6.52 -4.73
N ASP A 52 -3.15 -6.19 -3.80
CA ASP A 52 -4.10 -7.12 -3.17
C ASP A 52 -5.51 -6.55 -2.96
N ASP A 53 -5.78 -5.37 -3.53
CA ASP A 53 -7.00 -4.57 -3.38
C ASP A 53 -7.33 -4.14 -1.93
N LEU A 54 -6.51 -4.45 -0.93
CA LEU A 54 -6.76 -4.10 0.47
C LEU A 54 -6.20 -2.72 0.80
N THR A 55 -7.05 -1.88 1.39
CA THR A 55 -6.63 -0.62 1.99
C THR A 55 -5.75 -0.87 3.22
N GLY A 56 -4.92 0.11 3.59
CA GLY A 56 -4.13 0.03 4.83
C GLY A 56 -4.94 -0.31 6.08
N ARG A 57 -6.18 0.21 6.22
CA ARG A 57 -7.05 -0.08 7.37
C ARG A 57 -7.60 -1.51 7.34
N GLU A 58 -7.97 -2.02 6.16
CA GLU A 58 -8.41 -3.40 6.00
C GLU A 58 -7.27 -4.38 6.32
N ARG A 59 -6.03 -4.07 5.93
CA ARG A 59 -4.85 -4.86 6.33
C ARG A 59 -4.67 -4.94 7.85
N GLN A 60 -4.77 -3.81 8.55
CA GLN A 60 -4.70 -3.79 10.02
C GLN A 60 -5.77 -4.70 10.64
N VAL A 61 -7.02 -4.59 10.16
CA VAL A 61 -8.12 -5.42 10.63
C VAL A 61 -7.87 -6.90 10.32
N LEU A 62 -7.40 -7.24 9.12
CA LEU A 62 -7.09 -8.61 8.70
C LEU A 62 -6.03 -9.27 9.58
N VAL A 63 -4.97 -8.54 9.97
CA VAL A 63 -3.94 -9.04 10.91
C VAL A 63 -4.57 -9.41 12.26
N LEU A 64 -5.38 -8.54 12.83
CA LEU A 64 -6.04 -8.79 14.13
C LEU A 64 -7.06 -9.93 14.05
N VAL A 65 -7.76 -10.06 12.91
CA VAL A 65 -8.64 -11.20 12.62
C VAL A 65 -7.85 -12.52 12.59
N ALA A 66 -6.66 -12.51 11.98
CA ALA A 66 -5.75 -13.65 11.92
C ALA A 66 -5.12 -14.03 13.28
N GLU A 67 -5.01 -13.06 14.19
CA GLU A 67 -4.66 -13.28 15.61
C GLU A 67 -5.82 -13.89 16.41
N GLY A 68 -7.02 -14.00 15.83
CA GLY A 68 -8.19 -14.59 16.48
C GLY A 68 -9.06 -13.59 17.23
N MET A 69 -8.80 -12.28 17.13
CA MET A 69 -9.58 -11.26 17.84
C MET A 69 -11.02 -11.17 17.33
N ARG A 70 -11.96 -10.87 18.24
CA ARG A 70 -13.37 -10.61 17.89
C ARG A 70 -13.54 -9.15 17.48
N ASN A 71 -14.59 -8.84 16.71
CA ASN A 71 -14.80 -7.49 16.19
C ASN A 71 -14.87 -6.42 17.28
N ARG A 72 -15.39 -6.76 18.47
CA ARG A 72 -15.42 -5.83 19.62
C ARG A 72 -14.01 -5.50 20.12
N ASP A 73 -13.17 -6.52 20.32
CA ASP A 73 -11.79 -6.32 20.79
C ASP A 73 -10.95 -5.55 19.77
N ILE A 74 -11.21 -5.78 18.47
CA ILE A 74 -10.60 -5.02 17.38
C ILE A 74 -11.08 -3.56 17.41
N ALA A 75 -12.37 -3.34 17.64
CA ALA A 75 -12.96 -2.01 17.71
C ALA A 75 -12.34 -1.19 18.85
N ASP A 76 -12.18 -1.80 20.02
CA ASP A 76 -11.53 -1.20 21.18
C ASP A 76 -10.06 -0.87 20.88
N LYS A 77 -9.31 -1.81 20.27
CA LYS A 77 -7.90 -1.62 19.92
C LYS A 77 -7.68 -0.53 18.86
N LEU A 78 -8.61 -0.39 17.91
CA LEU A 78 -8.49 0.56 16.80
C LEU A 78 -9.24 1.88 17.04
N VAL A 79 -9.88 2.03 18.21
CA VAL A 79 -10.67 3.19 18.63
C VAL A 79 -11.76 3.54 17.60
N VAL A 80 -12.58 2.55 17.25
CA VAL A 80 -13.70 2.67 16.31
C VAL A 80 -14.92 1.91 16.81
N SER A 81 -16.06 2.00 16.13
CA SER A 81 -17.24 1.21 16.50
C SER A 81 -17.11 -0.26 16.05
N PRO A 82 -17.73 -1.24 16.75
CA PRO A 82 -17.82 -2.62 16.28
C PRO A 82 -18.44 -2.76 14.89
N ARG A 83 -19.39 -1.87 14.54
CA ARG A 83 -20.00 -1.80 13.21
C ARG A 83 -18.99 -1.41 12.13
N THR A 84 -18.07 -0.49 12.43
CA THR A 84 -16.98 -0.12 11.52
C THR A 84 -16.07 -1.32 11.25
N VAL A 85 -15.74 -2.10 12.28
CA VAL A 85 -14.95 -3.33 12.10
C VAL A 85 -15.70 -4.36 11.27
N ASP A 86 -16.99 -4.55 11.53
CA ASP A 86 -17.83 -5.45 10.74
C ASP A 86 -17.80 -5.09 9.24
N HIS A 87 -17.97 -3.80 8.92
CA HIS A 87 -17.85 -3.32 7.55
C HIS A 87 -16.48 -3.60 6.92
N HIS A 88 -15.38 -3.40 7.65
CA HIS A 88 -14.05 -3.76 7.17
C HIS A 88 -13.91 -5.27 6.94
N VAL A 89 -14.39 -6.12 7.86
CA VAL A 89 -14.36 -7.59 7.71
C VAL A 89 -15.16 -8.04 6.49
N SER A 90 -16.35 -7.48 6.26
CA SER A 90 -17.13 -7.76 5.04
C SER A 90 -16.40 -7.33 3.77
N ALA A 91 -15.77 -6.17 3.76
CA ALA A 91 -15.00 -5.68 2.61
C ALA A 91 -13.79 -6.57 2.32
N ILE A 92 -13.05 -6.98 3.36
CA ILE A 92 -11.93 -7.93 3.26
C ILE A 92 -12.39 -9.26 2.67
N MET A 93 -13.46 -9.85 3.21
CA MET A 93 -14.01 -11.11 2.71
C MET A 93 -14.39 -11.00 1.22
N ARG A 94 -15.03 -9.90 0.82
CA ARG A 94 -15.37 -9.64 -0.59
C ARG A 94 -14.12 -9.54 -1.48
N LYS A 95 -13.11 -8.75 -1.06
CA LYS A 95 -11.88 -8.52 -1.83
C LYS A 95 -11.02 -9.79 -1.95
N LEU A 96 -10.98 -10.59 -0.88
CA LEU A 96 -10.29 -11.88 -0.87
C LEU A 96 -11.15 -13.02 -1.46
N ARG A 97 -12.38 -12.75 -1.90
CA ARG A 97 -13.32 -13.75 -2.43
C ARG A 97 -13.50 -14.93 -1.47
N ALA A 98 -13.71 -14.62 -0.20
CA ALA A 98 -13.82 -15.58 0.89
C ALA A 98 -15.22 -15.55 1.52
N ASP A 99 -15.78 -16.74 1.75
CA ASP A 99 -17.15 -16.88 2.31
C ASP A 99 -17.20 -16.85 3.84
N SER A 100 -16.03 -16.78 4.50
CA SER A 100 -15.95 -16.69 5.96
C SER A 100 -14.68 -15.96 6.40
N ARG A 101 -14.68 -15.46 7.65
CA ARG A 101 -13.47 -14.85 8.24
C ARG A 101 -12.27 -15.80 8.23
N GLY A 102 -12.51 -17.09 8.45
CA GLY A 102 -11.46 -18.12 8.43
C GLY A 102 -10.91 -18.33 7.02
N ALA A 103 -11.80 -18.39 6.03
CA ALA A 103 -11.40 -18.47 4.62
C ALA A 103 -10.62 -17.22 4.17
N ALA A 104 -10.99 -16.03 4.65
CA ALA A 104 -10.26 -14.79 4.37
C ALA A 104 -8.83 -14.83 4.94
N VAL A 105 -8.66 -15.30 6.18
CA VAL A 105 -7.32 -15.49 6.77
C VAL A 105 -6.51 -16.53 6.00
N ALA A 106 -7.13 -17.64 5.60
CA ALA A 106 -6.45 -18.67 4.82
C ALA A 106 -5.99 -18.15 3.46
N GLU A 107 -6.85 -17.40 2.76
CA GLU A 107 -6.50 -16.77 1.48
C GLU A 107 -5.41 -15.71 1.64
N ALA A 108 -5.51 -14.87 2.67
CA ALA A 108 -4.48 -13.87 2.96
C ALA A 108 -3.11 -14.51 3.19
N ARG A 109 -3.04 -15.65 3.90
CA ARG A 109 -1.80 -16.43 4.05
C ARG A 109 -1.30 -17.01 2.74
N ARG A 110 -2.20 -17.60 1.92
CA ARG A 110 -1.84 -18.14 0.58
C ARG A 110 -1.24 -17.06 -0.33
N ARG A 111 -1.79 -15.85 -0.29
CA ARG A 111 -1.31 -14.69 -1.06
C ARG A 111 -0.11 -13.97 -0.41
N GLY A 112 0.35 -14.41 0.76
CA GLY A 112 1.47 -13.78 1.48
C GLY A 112 1.16 -12.40 2.08
N LEU A 113 -0.11 -12.04 2.25
CA LEU A 113 -0.54 -10.73 2.77
C LEU A 113 -0.38 -10.61 4.29
N ILE A 114 -0.31 -11.76 4.97
CA ILE A 114 -0.03 -11.90 6.40
C ILE A 114 0.90 -13.10 6.59
N ALA A 115 1.76 -13.04 7.62
CA ALA A 115 2.71 -14.11 7.88
C ALA A 115 2.01 -15.46 8.15
N ALA A 116 2.58 -16.54 7.61
CA ALA A 116 2.26 -17.88 8.03
C ALA A 116 2.82 -18.09 9.45
N ARG A 117 2.00 -18.66 10.33
CA ARG A 117 2.38 -18.96 11.71
C ARG A 117 2.72 -20.44 11.81
#